data_AF-A0A0A2LVR5-F1
#
_entry.id   AF-A0A0A2LVR5-F1
#
_cell.length_a   1.000
_cell.length_b   1.000
_cell.length_c   1.000
_cell.angle_alpha   90.00
_cell.angle_beta   90.00
_cell.angle_gamma   90.00
#
_symmetry.space_group_name_H-M   'P 1'
#
loop_
_entity.id
_entity.type
_entity.pdbx_description
1 polymer ?
#
loop_
_entity_poly.entity_id
_entity_poly.type
_entity_poly.pdbx_seq_one_letter_code
_entity_poly.pdbx_strand_id
1 'polypeptide(L)'
;MKNIIRFLFILFLLNVSCVKKTECHSFITYPKLTKSFTMGVWHFEIIDSKLHDDYTDYTFHFNKDLSFTVDDNEKSYKGKWNVISDNGTDDSPATDIDLDLLFTAYAPHKLEQLGHNYHILNRTQEKIELINEDTDHPSRVILFRI
;
A
#
# COMPACT_ATOMS: atom_id res chain seq x y z
N MET A 1 -33.10 54.77 -1.26
CA MET A 1 -33.41 53.65 -0.35
C MET A 1 -32.51 52.48 -0.78
N LYS A 2 -31.53 52.08 0.05
CA LYS A 2 -31.51 50.79 0.79
C LYS A 2 -31.83 49.58 -0.14
N ASN A 3 -31.05 48.52 -0.33
CA ASN A 3 -29.87 47.96 0.34
C ASN A 3 -29.30 46.81 -0.54
N ILE A 4 -27.97 46.69 -0.55
CA ILE A 4 -27.15 45.46 -0.32
C ILE A 4 -27.71 44.12 -0.84
N ILE A 5 -26.95 43.44 -1.72
CA ILE A 5 -26.54 42.03 -1.54
C ILE A 5 -25.06 41.92 -1.96
N ARG A 6 -24.27 41.40 -1.02
CA ARG A 6 -22.84 41.12 -1.06
C ARG A 6 -22.65 39.61 -1.21
N PHE A 7 -21.61 39.22 -1.95
CA PHE A 7 -20.92 37.91 -1.93
C PHE A 7 -21.72 36.65 -2.32
N LEU A 8 -21.29 35.98 -3.40
CA LEU A 8 -20.51 34.74 -3.25
C LEU A 8 -19.84 34.36 -4.57
N PHE A 9 -18.51 34.51 -4.61
CA PHE A 9 -17.65 33.91 -5.61
C PHE A 9 -17.54 32.42 -5.23
N ILE A 10 -18.26 31.54 -5.92
CA ILE A 10 -17.96 30.10 -5.89
C ILE A 10 -17.35 29.73 -7.22
N LEU A 11 -16.03 29.59 -7.15
CA LEU A 11 -15.15 29.01 -8.13
C LEU A 11 -15.55 27.54 -8.36
N PHE A 12 -16.35 27.28 -9.38
CA PHE A 12 -16.67 25.91 -9.80
C PHE A 12 -15.56 25.41 -10.74
N LEU A 13 -14.41 25.07 -10.16
CA LEU A 13 -13.41 24.24 -10.82
C LEU A 13 -13.92 22.80 -10.82
N LEU A 14 -14.81 22.48 -11.77
CA LEU A 14 -15.04 21.09 -12.16
C LEU A 14 -13.82 20.59 -12.92
N ASN A 15 -12.85 20.04 -12.21
CA ASN A 15 -12.01 19.00 -12.78
C ASN A 15 -12.72 17.66 -12.59
N VAL A 16 -13.77 17.41 -13.38
CA VAL A 16 -14.22 16.03 -13.62
C VAL A 16 -13.38 15.54 -14.79
N SER A 17 -12.24 14.93 -14.47
CA SER A 17 -11.53 14.07 -15.41
C SER A 17 -11.70 12.63 -14.95
N CYS A 18 -12.76 11.99 -15.42
CA CYS A 18 -12.67 10.58 -15.78
C CYS A 18 -13.62 10.32 -16.94
N VAL A 19 -13.02 10.07 -18.10
CA VAL A 19 -13.68 9.72 -19.35
C VAL A 19 -13.26 8.29 -19.67
N LYS A 20 -14.27 7.42 -19.81
CA LYS A 20 -14.29 6.01 -20.27
C LYS A 20 -14.19 4.93 -19.19
N LYS A 21 -15.05 3.91 -19.39
CA LYS A 21 -15.16 2.61 -18.71
C LYS A 21 -13.86 2.15 -18.06
N THR A 22 -13.75 2.39 -16.77
CA THR A 22 -13.04 1.57 -15.78
C THR A 22 -13.49 2.12 -14.44
N GLU A 23 -13.81 1.22 -13.54
CA GLU A 23 -14.37 1.54 -12.25
C GLU A 23 -13.47 2.54 -11.53
N CYS A 24 -14.01 3.70 -11.17
CA CYS A 24 -13.27 4.66 -10.35
C CYS A 24 -13.29 4.12 -8.91
N HIS A 25 -12.36 3.22 -8.60
CA HIS A 25 -12.20 2.70 -7.24
C HIS A 25 -11.82 3.85 -6.32
N SER A 26 -12.66 4.08 -5.30
CA SER A 26 -12.41 5.05 -4.25
C SER A 26 -11.76 4.33 -3.08
N PHE A 27 -10.44 4.38 -3.04
CA PHE A 27 -9.63 3.71 -2.02
C PHE A 27 -9.79 4.40 -0.66
N ILE A 28 -10.20 3.66 0.38
CA ILE A 28 -10.24 4.14 1.75
C ILE A 28 -9.07 3.53 2.52
N THR A 29 -8.24 4.37 3.17
CA THR A 29 -7.20 3.90 4.10
C THR A 29 -7.85 3.17 5.27
N TYR A 30 -7.41 1.94 5.58
CA TYR A 30 -7.95 1.12 6.67
C TYR A 30 -7.24 1.39 8.02
N PRO A 31 -7.78 2.24 8.92
CA PRO A 31 -6.98 2.86 9.99
C PRO A 31 -6.45 1.88 11.05
N LYS A 32 -7.17 0.78 11.28
CA LYS A 32 -6.76 -0.25 12.24
C LYS A 32 -5.53 -1.03 11.75
N LEU A 33 -5.44 -1.30 10.46
CA LEU A 33 -4.29 -1.99 9.87
C LEU A 33 -3.11 -1.04 9.75
N THR A 34 -3.33 0.20 9.31
CA THR A 34 -2.28 1.23 9.29
C THR A 34 -1.60 1.37 10.67
N LYS A 35 -2.39 1.28 11.75
CA LYS A 35 -1.84 1.27 13.11
C LYS A 35 -0.96 0.04 13.40
N SER A 36 -1.32 -1.15 12.91
CA SER A 36 -0.52 -2.37 13.13
C SER A 36 0.84 -2.32 12.44
N PHE A 37 0.87 -1.86 11.18
CA PHE A 37 2.12 -1.71 10.42
C PHE A 37 3.08 -0.71 11.08
N THR A 38 2.55 0.39 11.63
CA THR A 38 3.34 1.46 12.27
C THR A 38 3.79 1.15 13.71
N MET A 39 3.52 -0.05 14.24
CA MET A 39 3.83 -0.45 15.61
C MET A 39 5.12 -1.27 15.77
N GLY A 40 5.96 -1.38 14.74
CA GLY A 40 7.21 -2.13 14.84
C GLY A 40 8.07 -2.10 13.58
N VAL A 41 9.13 -2.89 13.64
CA VAL A 41 10.03 -3.19 12.51
C VAL A 41 9.56 -4.49 11.88
N TRP A 42 9.50 -4.53 10.56
CA TRP A 42 9.06 -5.70 9.82
C TRP A 42 10.18 -6.28 8.98
N HIS A 43 10.16 -7.60 8.83
CA HIS A 43 11.03 -8.36 7.95
C HIS A 43 10.20 -9.02 6.85
N PHE A 44 10.74 -9.07 5.64
CA PHE A 44 10.11 -9.71 4.49
C PHE A 44 10.71 -11.11 4.27
N GLU A 45 9.84 -12.10 4.13
CA GLU A 45 10.20 -13.47 3.74
C GLU A 45 9.33 -13.90 2.56
N ILE A 46 9.95 -14.33 1.45
CA ILE A 46 9.24 -14.88 0.30
C ILE A 46 9.18 -16.41 0.48
N ILE A 47 7.98 -16.95 0.61
CA ILE A 47 7.76 -18.40 0.84
C ILE A 47 7.77 -19.18 -0.47
N ASP A 48 7.18 -18.61 -1.52
CA ASP A 48 6.89 -19.34 -2.76
C ASP A 48 7.11 -18.43 -3.95
N SER A 49 8.34 -18.40 -4.45
CA SER A 49 8.64 -17.81 -5.73
C SER A 49 9.82 -18.54 -6.37
N LYS A 50 9.89 -18.47 -7.70
CA LYS A 50 11.12 -18.84 -8.45
C LYS A 50 12.24 -17.82 -8.26
N LEU A 51 11.97 -16.72 -7.55
CA LEU A 51 12.88 -15.65 -7.17
C LEU A 51 13.40 -15.95 -5.77
N HIS A 52 14.48 -16.73 -5.71
CA HIS A 52 15.15 -17.09 -4.46
C HIS A 52 16.00 -15.91 -3.95
N ASP A 53 15.37 -14.74 -3.88
CA ASP A 53 16.00 -13.53 -3.44
C ASP A 53 15.76 -13.37 -1.94
N ASP A 54 16.84 -13.50 -1.17
CA ASP A 54 16.79 -13.38 0.29
C ASP A 54 16.65 -11.90 0.69
N TYR A 55 15.62 -11.57 1.48
CA TYR A 55 15.38 -10.24 2.02
C TYR A 55 15.61 -10.17 3.53
N THR A 56 16.20 -11.20 4.15
CA THR A 56 16.41 -11.28 5.61
C THR A 56 17.23 -10.14 6.18
N ASP A 57 18.13 -9.57 5.38
CA ASP A 57 19.00 -8.45 5.78
C ASP A 57 18.30 -7.08 5.73
N TYR A 58 17.07 -7.03 5.22
CA TYR A 58 16.30 -5.79 5.13
C TYR A 58 15.30 -5.64 6.29
N THR A 59 15.24 -4.44 6.84
CA THR A 59 14.26 -4.05 7.86
C THR A 59 13.34 -2.94 7.36
N PHE A 60 12.04 -3.15 7.48
CA PHE A 60 11.00 -2.25 7.02
C PHE A 60 10.39 -1.46 8.16
N HIS A 61 10.36 -0.14 8.00
CA HIS A 61 9.78 0.81 8.95
C HIS A 61 8.63 1.56 8.29
N PHE A 62 7.40 1.20 8.63
CA PHE A 62 6.19 1.87 8.13
C PHE A 62 5.84 3.07 9.00
N ASN A 63 5.72 4.24 8.38
CA ASN A 63 5.42 5.51 9.05
C ASN A 63 3.95 5.92 8.86
N LYS A 64 3.43 6.69 9.82
CA LYS A 64 2.04 7.17 9.83
C LYS A 64 1.70 8.14 8.70
N ASP A 65 2.72 8.74 8.06
CA ASP A 65 2.57 9.65 6.91
C ASP A 65 2.51 8.89 5.58
N LEU A 66 2.25 7.58 5.62
CA LEU A 66 2.19 6.68 4.48
C LEU A 66 3.53 6.55 3.73
N SER A 67 4.64 6.90 4.37
CA SER A 67 5.99 6.55 3.91
C SER A 67 6.49 5.29 4.59
N PHE A 68 7.41 4.57 3.95
CA PHE A 68 8.21 3.55 4.61
C PHE A 68 9.70 3.75 4.32
N THR A 69 10.54 3.27 5.23
CA THR A 69 11.98 3.14 5.02
C THR A 69 12.34 1.66 5.03
N VAL A 70 13.25 1.27 4.13
CA VAL A 70 13.87 -0.06 4.11
C VAL A 70 15.35 0.15 4.33
N ASP A 71 15.86 -0.39 5.42
CA ASP A 71 17.27 -0.31 5.77
C ASP A 71 17.90 -1.66 5.46
N ASP A 72 19.02 -1.65 4.74
CA ASP A 72 20.02 -2.71 4.87
C ASP A 72 21.10 -2.25 5.86
N ASN A 73 22.08 -3.12 6.15
CA ASN A 73 23.17 -2.79 7.08
C ASN A 73 24.04 -1.59 6.65
N GLU A 74 23.88 -1.04 5.43
CA GLU A 74 24.71 0.01 4.86
C GLU A 74 23.93 1.26 4.37
N LYS A 75 22.67 1.09 3.92
CA LYS A 75 21.89 2.06 3.16
C LYS A 75 20.41 2.04 3.55
N SER A 76 19.78 3.18 3.35
CA SER A 76 18.34 3.36 3.55
C SER A 76 17.65 3.71 2.23
N TYR A 77 16.57 3.00 1.94
CA TYR A 77 15.69 3.22 0.79
C TYR A 77 14.31 3.67 1.27
N LYS A 78 13.58 4.37 0.42
CA LYS A 78 12.27 4.95 0.78
C LYS A 78 11.21 4.58 -0.22
N GLY A 79 9.99 4.52 0.28
CA GLY A 79 8.79 4.31 -0.52
C GLY A 79 7.54 4.89 0.12
N LYS A 80 6.42 4.60 -0.51
CA LYS A 80 5.06 4.89 -0.08
C LYS A 80 4.30 3.59 0.09
N TRP A 81 3.46 3.53 1.12
CA TRP A 81 2.61 2.39 1.37
C TRP A 81 1.21 2.85 1.72
N ASN A 82 0.23 1.99 1.48
CA ASN A 82 -1.11 2.20 2.00
C ASN A 82 -1.79 0.84 2.22
N VAL A 83 -2.69 0.81 3.19
CA VAL A 83 -3.63 -0.32 3.32
C VAL A 83 -4.98 0.15 2.84
N ILE A 84 -5.43 -0.47 1.77
CA ILE A 84 -6.63 -0.11 1.05
C ILE A 84 -7.68 -1.20 1.32
N SER A 85 -8.93 -0.79 1.54
CA SER A 85 -10.05 -1.72 1.39
C SER A 85 -10.85 -1.32 0.17
N ASP A 86 -11.23 -2.30 -0.65
CA ASP A 86 -12.30 -2.11 -1.62
C ASP A 86 -13.62 -1.84 -0.85
N ASN A 87 -14.52 -1.05 -1.42
CA ASN A 87 -15.82 -0.78 -0.79
C ASN A 87 -16.89 -1.79 -1.22
N GLY A 88 -16.51 -3.01 -1.62
CA GLY A 88 -17.40 -4.15 -1.77
C GLY A 88 -18.29 -4.10 -3.01
N THR A 89 -17.73 -3.82 -4.20
CA THR A 89 -18.47 -4.02 -5.47
C THR A 89 -17.81 -4.95 -6.48
N ASP A 90 -16.59 -5.44 -6.22
CA ASP A 90 -15.91 -6.41 -7.08
C ASP A 90 -15.36 -7.57 -6.23
N ASP A 91 -15.95 -8.74 -6.47
CA ASP A 91 -15.58 -10.12 -6.17
C ASP A 91 -15.02 -10.56 -4.79
N SER A 92 -15.53 -11.73 -4.37
CA SER A 92 -15.41 -12.24 -3.00
C SER A 92 -13.98 -12.61 -2.56
N PRO A 93 -13.68 -12.42 -1.26
CA PRO A 93 -14.60 -11.94 -0.23
C PRO A 93 -14.65 -10.41 -0.15
N ALA A 94 -15.81 -9.87 0.25
CA ALA A 94 -16.14 -8.44 0.44
C ALA A 94 -15.33 -7.70 1.54
N THR A 95 -14.13 -8.20 1.82
CA THR A 95 -13.13 -7.71 2.74
C THR A 95 -11.78 -7.78 2.04
N ASP A 96 -11.74 -7.40 0.76
CA ASP A 96 -10.49 -7.34 0.03
C ASP A 96 -9.67 -6.19 0.61
N ILE A 97 -8.66 -6.57 1.38
CA ILE A 97 -7.75 -5.64 1.99
C ILE A 97 -6.41 -5.85 1.31
N ASP A 98 -5.95 -4.77 0.73
CA ASP A 98 -4.74 -4.70 -0.03
C ASP A 98 -3.66 -3.93 0.71
N LEU A 99 -2.41 -4.39 0.58
CA LEU A 99 -1.22 -3.61 0.89
C LEU A 99 -0.59 -3.17 -0.43
N ASP A 100 -0.60 -1.88 -0.69
CA ASP A 100 0.12 -1.29 -1.82
C ASP A 100 1.50 -0.82 -1.36
N LEU A 101 2.55 -1.22 -2.09
CA LEU A 101 3.94 -0.81 -1.87
C LEU A 101 4.51 -0.18 -3.13
N LEU A 102 4.98 1.06 -2.98
CA LEU A 102 5.62 1.80 -4.06
C LEU A 102 7.00 2.30 -3.62
N PHE A 103 8.05 1.77 -4.24
CA PHE A 103 9.42 2.24 -4.02
C PHE A 103 9.72 3.51 -4.81
N THR A 104 10.59 4.36 -4.28
CA THR A 104 11.16 5.47 -5.05
C THR A 104 12.14 4.94 -6.11
N ALA A 105 12.30 5.65 -7.23
CA ALA A 105 13.10 5.23 -8.39
C ALA A 105 14.62 5.05 -8.14
N TYR A 106 15.08 5.19 -6.89
CA TYR A 106 16.48 5.00 -6.49
C TYR A 106 16.70 3.72 -5.68
N ALA A 107 15.66 2.92 -5.47
CA ALA A 107 15.79 1.61 -4.84
C ALA A 107 16.57 0.64 -5.76
N PRO A 108 17.34 -0.30 -5.21
CA PRO A 108 17.98 -1.33 -6.03
C PRO A 108 16.90 -2.19 -6.68
N HIS A 109 17.19 -2.72 -7.87
CA HIS A 109 16.23 -3.51 -8.64
C HIS A 109 15.58 -4.66 -7.84
N LYS A 110 16.33 -5.27 -6.92
CA LYS A 110 15.83 -6.30 -6.01
C LYS A 110 14.68 -5.82 -5.10
N LEU A 111 14.72 -4.58 -4.62
CA LEU A 111 13.63 -4.00 -3.82
C LEU A 111 12.46 -3.54 -4.68
N GLU A 112 12.70 -3.14 -5.93
CA GLU A 112 11.62 -2.80 -6.87
C GLU A 112 10.66 -3.99 -7.10
N GLN A 113 11.18 -5.21 -7.05
CA GLN A 113 10.39 -6.45 -7.15
C GLN A 113 9.46 -6.69 -5.94
N LEU A 114 9.59 -5.92 -4.86
CA LEU A 114 8.63 -5.93 -3.77
C LEU A 114 7.50 -4.91 -3.97
N GLY A 115 7.61 -4.02 -4.96
CA GLY A 115 6.65 -2.97 -5.24
C GLY A 115 5.43 -3.49 -6.01
N HIS A 116 4.44 -3.99 -5.27
CA HIS A 116 3.21 -4.55 -5.82
C HIS A 116 2.00 -4.18 -4.98
N ASN A 117 0.81 -4.44 -5.54
CA ASN A 117 -0.42 -4.54 -4.77
C ASN A 117 -0.56 -5.98 -4.25
N TYR A 118 -0.56 -6.16 -2.94
CA TYR A 118 -0.67 -7.46 -2.29
C TYR A 118 -2.02 -7.64 -1.63
N HIS A 119 -2.67 -8.76 -1.92
CA HIS A 119 -3.84 -9.18 -1.17
C HIS A 119 -3.42 -9.73 0.21
N ILE A 120 -4.07 -9.26 1.29
CA ILE A 120 -3.81 -9.71 2.66
C ILE A 120 -4.61 -10.96 2.98
N LEU A 121 -3.96 -12.12 2.98
CA LEU A 121 -4.57 -13.43 3.26
C LEU A 121 -4.87 -13.65 4.75
N ASN A 122 -3.93 -13.27 5.61
CA ASN A 122 -4.03 -13.50 7.05
C ASN A 122 -3.25 -12.44 7.83
N ARG A 123 -3.71 -12.14 9.04
CA ARG A 123 -3.05 -11.18 9.91
C ARG A 123 -3.20 -11.49 11.39
N THR A 124 -2.08 -11.38 12.09
CA THR A 124 -1.99 -11.29 13.53
C THR A 124 -1.33 -9.97 13.91
N GLN A 125 -1.01 -9.78 15.19
CA GLN A 125 -0.23 -8.61 15.59
C GLN A 125 1.21 -8.67 15.04
N GLU A 126 1.77 -9.88 14.89
CA GLU A 126 3.19 -10.11 14.63
C GLU A 126 3.50 -10.65 13.22
N LYS A 127 2.47 -11.09 12.51
CA LYS A 127 2.61 -11.74 11.20
C LYS A 127 1.49 -11.29 10.26
N ILE A 128 1.85 -10.98 9.03
CA ILE A 128 0.94 -10.68 7.93
C ILE A 128 1.33 -11.58 6.76
N GLU A 129 0.37 -12.32 6.24
CA GLU A 129 0.55 -13.18 5.06
C GLU A 129 -0.07 -12.49 3.85
N LEU A 130 0.73 -12.36 2.82
CA LEU A 130 0.42 -11.65 1.59
C LEU A 130 0.52 -12.58 0.40
N ILE A 131 -0.29 -12.29 -0.62
CA ILE A 131 -0.11 -12.85 -1.96
C ILE A 131 -0.09 -11.73 -2.98
N ASN A 132 0.88 -11.77 -3.88
CA ASN A 132 0.82 -11.05 -5.13
C ASN A 132 0.20 -11.99 -6.17
N GLU A 133 -0.96 -11.63 -6.72
CA GLU A 133 -1.67 -12.43 -7.72
C GLU A 133 -1.34 -12.04 -9.17
N ASP A 134 -0.27 -11.26 -9.38
CA ASP A 134 0.22 -10.96 -10.73
C ASP A 134 0.50 -12.27 -11.49
N THR A 135 -0.22 -12.44 -12.61
CA THR A 135 -0.46 -13.74 -13.27
C THR A 135 0.81 -14.39 -13.80
N ASP A 136 1.87 -13.61 -14.01
CA ASP A 136 3.14 -14.13 -14.53
C ASP A 136 4.01 -14.71 -13.41
N HIS A 137 3.94 -14.16 -12.19
CA HIS A 137 4.80 -14.53 -11.07
C HIS A 137 4.07 -14.39 -9.72
N PRO A 138 3.07 -15.26 -9.43
CA PRO A 138 2.43 -15.24 -8.13
C PRO A 138 3.47 -15.54 -7.06
N SER A 139 3.49 -14.72 -6.01
CA SER A 139 4.43 -14.87 -4.91
C SER A 139 3.72 -14.75 -3.57
N ARG A 140 4.04 -15.67 -2.68
CA ARG A 140 3.60 -15.62 -1.28
C ARG A 140 4.67 -14.97 -0.44
N VAL A 141 4.26 -13.98 0.33
CA VAL A 141 5.15 -13.16 1.13
C VAL A 141 4.64 -13.12 2.57
N ILE A 142 5.57 -13.21 3.52
CA ILE A 142 5.30 -12.98 4.94
C ILE A 142 5.99 -11.68 5.33
N LEU A 143 5.23 -10.81 5.98
CA LEU A 143 5.79 -9.79 6.84
C LEU A 143 5.70 -10.30 8.26
N PHE A 144 6.82 -10.33 8.96
CA PHE A 144 6.85 -10.68 10.38
C PHE A 144 7.68 -9.68 11.17
N ARG A 145 7.39 -9.60 12.46
CA ARG A 145 8.18 -8.84 13.43
C ARG A 145 8.59 -9.76 14.58
N ILE A 146 9.79 -9.54 15.10
CA ILE A 146 10.33 -10.24 16.27
C ILE A 146 10.17 -9.35 17.51
#